data_AF-A0A9X8M504-F1
#
_entry.id   AF-A0A9X8M504-F1
#
_cell.length_a   1.000
_cell.length_b   1.000
_cell.length_c   1.000
_cell.angle_alpha   90.00
_cell.angle_beta   90.00
_cell.angle_gamma   90.00
#
_symmetry.space_group_name_H-M   'P 1'
#
loop_
_entity.id
_entity.type
_entity.pdbx_description
1 polymer ?
#
loop_
_entity_poly.entity_id
_entity_poly.type
_entity_poly.pdbx_seq_one_letter_code
_entity_poly.pdbx_strand_id
1 'polypeptide(L)'
;MNLNYTQDDIVTFIHEMGHSIHNELIKPLKLRQYIEIPAETAELASMTMELFSLNYWDIFYTDKKDLKQAKINFFKDVISYLPVMLIVDQFQHWLYENPSHTSEERNEKYLQLQKHYQSSVIHIDGYENWIATSWLPVLHIFEVPFYYIEYAIAQLGALQMYKQYKEEPKQALENYKKALSLGSSQSIKEVYDAAGIRFDFSGETIKELMLFVEKELELLEQL
;
A
#
# COMPACT_ATOMS: atom_id res chain seq x y z
N MET A 1 0.04 15.93 -6.36
CA MET A 1 -1.36 15.86 -5.86
C MET A 1 -2.29 16.65 -6.78
N ASN A 2 -3.47 16.09 -7.09
CA ASN A 2 -4.52 16.75 -7.90
C ASN A 2 -5.83 16.76 -7.10
N LEU A 3 -6.08 17.84 -6.35
CA LEU A 3 -7.17 17.92 -5.38
C LEU A 3 -8.56 17.94 -6.04
N ASN A 4 -9.50 17.16 -5.52
CA ASN A 4 -10.89 17.11 -6.00
C ASN A 4 -11.96 17.14 -4.87
N TYR A 5 -11.55 17.43 -3.64
CA TYR A 5 -12.33 17.50 -2.41
C TYR A 5 -12.98 16.19 -1.98
N THR A 6 -12.24 15.08 -2.11
CA THR A 6 -12.69 13.74 -1.68
C THR A 6 -11.84 13.19 -0.53
N GLN A 7 -12.27 12.06 0.04
CA GLN A 7 -11.48 11.32 1.03
C GLN A 7 -10.09 10.93 0.49
N ASP A 8 -9.98 10.64 -0.81
CA ASP A 8 -8.72 10.27 -1.46
C ASP A 8 -7.69 11.40 -1.38
N ASP A 9 -8.11 12.66 -1.33
CA ASP A 9 -7.20 13.79 -1.15
C ASP A 9 -6.54 13.77 0.23
N ILE A 10 -7.29 13.38 1.27
CA ILE A 10 -6.77 13.28 2.64
C ILE A 10 -5.74 12.15 2.68
N VAL A 11 -6.08 10.98 2.15
CA VAL A 11 -5.18 9.82 2.10
C VAL A 11 -3.92 10.16 1.30
N THR A 12 -4.07 10.71 0.09
CA THR A 12 -2.94 11.10 -0.77
C THR A 12 -2.07 12.16 -0.09
N PHE A 13 -2.66 13.17 0.56
CA PHE A 13 -1.87 14.16 1.28
C PHE A 13 -1.04 13.52 2.39
N ILE A 14 -1.63 12.62 3.18
CA ILE A 14 -0.95 11.95 4.29
C ILE A 14 0.13 10.97 3.78
N HIS A 15 -0.14 10.29 2.67
CA HIS A 15 0.81 9.44 1.95
C HIS A 15 2.08 10.22 1.61
N GLU A 16 1.93 11.36 0.92
CA GLU A 16 3.05 12.23 0.54
C GLU A 16 3.76 12.87 1.75
N MET A 17 3.04 13.09 2.86
CA MET A 17 3.65 13.53 4.11
C MET A 17 4.54 12.44 4.73
N GLY A 18 4.20 11.16 4.59
CA GLY A 18 5.07 10.05 5.00
C GLY A 18 6.39 10.06 4.23
N HIS A 19 6.37 10.24 2.90
CA HIS A 19 7.59 10.42 2.10
C HIS A 19 8.37 11.67 2.52
N SER A 20 7.68 12.78 2.80
CA SER A 20 8.32 14.02 3.25
C SER A 20 9.04 13.85 4.59
N ILE A 21 8.43 13.13 5.54
CA ILE A 21 9.05 12.77 6.82
C ILE A 21 10.26 11.87 6.60
N HIS A 22 10.17 10.87 5.72
CA HIS A 22 11.31 10.02 5.38
C HIS A 22 12.48 10.85 4.85
N ASN A 23 12.22 11.75 3.89
CA ASN A 23 13.21 12.67 3.34
C ASN A 23 13.86 13.56 4.42
N GLU A 24 13.12 13.99 5.44
CA GLU A 24 13.69 14.74 6.57
C GLU A 24 14.64 13.90 7.42
N LEU A 25 14.24 12.66 7.73
CA LEU A 25 14.98 11.76 8.63
C LEU A 25 16.31 11.28 8.05
N ILE A 26 16.45 11.22 6.72
CA ILE A 26 17.68 10.77 6.06
C ILE A 26 18.69 11.90 5.81
N LYS A 27 18.33 13.17 6.01
CA LYS A 27 19.25 14.31 5.82
C LYS A 27 20.58 14.20 6.57
N PRO A 28 20.66 13.59 7.78
CA PRO A 28 21.94 13.41 8.47
C PRO A 28 22.90 12.43 7.78
N LEU A 29 22.43 11.58 6.85
CA LEU A 29 23.27 10.65 6.10
C LEU A 29 24.21 11.43 5.18
N LYS A 30 25.50 11.07 5.20
CA LYS A 30 26.55 11.80 4.47
C LYS A 30 26.84 11.26 3.08
N LEU A 31 26.59 9.97 2.86
CA LEU A 31 26.85 9.32 1.58
C LEU A 31 25.63 9.46 0.71
N ARG A 32 25.81 9.98 -0.51
CA ARG A 32 24.73 10.18 -1.48
C ARG A 32 23.96 8.90 -1.74
N GLN A 33 24.66 7.78 -1.85
CA GLN A 33 24.04 6.47 -2.08
C GLN A 33 23.07 6.07 -0.98
N TYR A 34 23.28 6.52 0.27
CA TYR A 34 22.39 6.20 1.40
C TYR A 34 21.15 7.08 1.48
N ILE A 35 21.14 8.19 0.74
CA ILE A 35 20.01 9.12 0.66
C ILE A 35 19.04 8.69 -0.44
N GLU A 36 19.47 7.84 -1.38
CA GLU A 36 18.58 7.27 -2.39
C GLU A 36 17.64 6.26 -1.72
N ILE A 37 16.35 6.62 -1.61
CA ILE A 37 15.36 5.79 -0.91
C ILE A 37 14.91 4.64 -1.83
N PRO A 38 15.03 3.37 -1.38
CA PRO A 38 14.44 2.25 -2.11
C PRO A 38 12.91 2.38 -2.11
N ALA A 39 12.28 2.13 -3.25
CA ALA A 39 10.83 2.14 -3.47
C ALA A 39 10.03 1.58 -2.28
N GLU A 40 10.37 0.36 -1.89
CA GLU A 40 9.74 -0.36 -0.79
C GLU A 40 9.76 0.40 0.55
N THR A 41 10.90 1.02 0.88
CA THR A 41 11.02 1.79 2.13
C THR A 41 10.38 3.17 2.02
N ALA A 42 10.31 3.74 0.81
CA ALA A 42 9.52 4.94 0.56
C ALA A 42 8.04 4.65 0.82
N GLU A 43 7.51 3.56 0.28
CA GLU A 43 6.10 3.17 0.43
C GLU A 43 5.76 2.71 1.85
N LEU A 44 6.69 2.04 2.55
CA LEU A 44 6.51 1.74 3.98
C LEU A 44 6.32 3.03 4.79
N ALA A 45 7.02 4.12 4.43
CA ALA A 45 6.88 5.41 5.09
C ALA A 45 5.50 6.02 4.88
N SER A 46 5.04 6.11 3.63
CA SER A 46 3.77 6.73 3.26
C SER A 46 2.58 5.96 3.83
N MET A 47 2.49 4.65 3.58
CA MET A 47 1.36 3.83 4.02
C MET A 47 1.26 3.69 5.55
N THR A 48 2.41 3.63 6.24
CA THR A 48 2.39 3.63 7.71
C THR A 48 1.81 4.94 8.24
N MET A 49 2.15 6.07 7.60
CA MET A 49 1.64 7.38 8.01
C MET A 49 0.12 7.48 7.79
N GLU A 50 -0.42 6.93 6.70
CA GLU A 50 -1.87 6.82 6.48
C GLU A 50 -2.56 6.12 7.65
N LEU A 51 -2.07 4.94 8.04
CA LEU A 51 -2.61 4.17 9.15
C LEU A 51 -2.45 4.87 10.51
N PHE A 52 -1.29 5.44 10.81
CA PHE A 52 -1.04 6.16 12.07
C PHE A 52 -1.94 7.38 12.21
N SER A 53 -2.28 8.02 11.09
CA SER A 53 -3.10 9.22 11.06
C SER A 53 -4.58 8.98 11.35
N LEU A 54 -5.08 7.73 11.28
CA LEU A 54 -6.51 7.42 11.43
C LEU A 54 -7.13 7.99 12.71
N ASN A 55 -6.37 8.07 13.81
CA ASN A 55 -6.85 8.63 15.07
C ASN A 55 -7.07 10.15 15.05
N TYR A 56 -6.55 10.84 14.04
CA TYR A 56 -6.55 12.30 13.89
C TYR A 56 -7.43 12.79 12.74
N TRP A 57 -8.14 11.90 12.06
CA TRP A 57 -9.00 12.26 10.94
C TRP A 57 -10.23 13.07 11.35
N ASP A 58 -10.57 13.14 12.63
CA ASP A 58 -11.60 14.03 13.16
C ASP A 58 -11.32 15.53 12.89
N ILE A 59 -10.07 15.89 12.59
CA ILE A 59 -9.70 17.23 12.14
C ILE A 59 -10.32 17.56 10.76
N PHE A 60 -10.52 16.57 9.90
CA PHE A 60 -11.09 16.74 8.56
C PHE A 60 -12.61 16.54 8.51
N TYR A 61 -13.18 15.88 9.52
CA TYR A 61 -14.58 15.47 9.54
C TYR A 61 -15.34 16.11 10.70
N THR A 62 -16.42 16.82 10.37
CA THR A 62 -17.32 17.40 11.38
C THR A 62 -18.40 16.41 11.84
N ASP A 63 -18.84 15.48 10.97
CA ASP A 63 -19.78 14.41 11.30
C ASP A 63 -19.02 13.12 11.67
N LYS A 64 -19.36 12.55 12.82
CA LYS A 64 -18.79 11.28 13.31
C LYS A 64 -19.18 10.09 12.43
N LYS A 65 -20.33 10.11 11.77
CA LYS A 65 -20.77 9.06 10.85
C LYS A 65 -19.90 9.04 9.60
N ASP A 66 -19.61 10.21 9.05
CA ASP A 66 -18.74 10.34 7.88
C ASP A 66 -17.30 9.91 8.22
N LEU A 67 -16.79 10.34 9.39
CA LEU A 67 -15.49 9.89 9.89
C LEU A 67 -15.43 8.36 10.03
N LYS A 68 -16.46 7.74 10.62
CA LYS A 68 -16.56 6.28 10.76
C LYS A 68 -16.56 5.62 9.38
N GLN A 69 -17.37 6.11 8.44
CA GLN A 69 -17.45 5.57 7.09
C GLN A 69 -16.13 5.69 6.34
N ALA A 70 -15.42 6.82 6.47
CA ALA A 70 -14.11 7.03 5.86
C ALA A 70 -13.08 6.00 6.35
N LYS A 71 -13.04 5.71 7.66
CA LYS A 71 -12.15 4.68 8.23
C LYS A 71 -12.51 3.27 7.76
N ILE A 72 -13.81 2.95 7.70
CA ILE A 72 -14.27 1.65 7.20
C ILE A 72 -13.87 1.47 5.73
N ASN A 73 -14.08 2.48 4.90
CA ASN A 73 -13.69 2.44 3.49
C ASN A 73 -12.18 2.27 3.35
N PHE A 74 -11.39 3.03 4.11
CA PHE A 74 -9.94 2.91 4.11
C PHE A 74 -9.46 1.47 4.38
N PHE A 75 -9.98 0.80 5.43
CA PHE A 75 -9.60 -0.59 5.69
C PHE A 75 -10.09 -1.58 4.60
N LYS A 76 -11.27 -1.33 4.01
CA LYS A 76 -11.74 -2.13 2.86
C LYS A 76 -10.84 -1.94 1.64
N ASP A 77 -10.34 -0.74 1.42
CA ASP A 77 -9.44 -0.40 0.33
C ASP A 77 -8.09 -1.08 0.52
N VAL A 78 -7.51 -1.03 1.73
CA VAL A 78 -6.28 -1.76 2.10
C VAL A 78 -6.37 -3.24 1.74
N ILE A 79 -7.53 -3.90 1.98
CA ILE A 79 -7.73 -5.31 1.63
C ILE A 79 -7.93 -5.47 0.12
N SER A 80 -8.80 -4.66 -0.48
CA SER A 80 -9.23 -4.83 -1.87
C SER A 80 -8.13 -4.49 -2.89
N TYR A 81 -7.15 -3.66 -2.52
CA TYR A 81 -6.02 -3.34 -3.39
C TYR A 81 -4.94 -4.42 -3.43
N LEU A 82 -4.80 -5.28 -2.42
CA LEU A 82 -3.77 -6.34 -2.43
C LEU A 82 -3.87 -7.25 -3.67
N PRO A 83 -5.05 -7.79 -4.06
CA PRO A 83 -5.19 -8.52 -5.33
C PRO A 83 -4.85 -7.70 -6.57
N VAL A 84 -5.21 -6.40 -6.58
CA VAL A 84 -4.90 -5.50 -7.71
C VAL A 84 -3.39 -5.38 -7.90
N MET A 85 -2.63 -5.25 -6.80
CA MET A 85 -1.18 -5.18 -6.85
C MET A 85 -0.56 -6.45 -7.44
N LEU A 86 -1.07 -7.62 -7.04
CA LEU A 86 -0.64 -8.92 -7.59
C LEU A 86 -0.99 -9.08 -9.08
N ILE A 87 -2.15 -8.61 -9.51
CA ILE A 87 -2.56 -8.64 -10.93
C ILE A 87 -1.60 -7.81 -11.78
N VAL A 88 -1.29 -6.58 -11.36
CA VAL A 88 -0.39 -5.67 -12.10
C VAL A 88 1.02 -6.25 -12.15
N ASP A 89 1.53 -6.79 -11.04
CA ASP A 89 2.85 -7.41 -11.00
C ASP A 89 2.96 -8.64 -11.92
N GLN A 90 2.02 -9.59 -11.81
CA GLN A 90 1.99 -10.79 -12.68
C GLN A 90 1.80 -10.44 -14.15
N PHE A 91 1.02 -9.40 -14.43
CA PHE A 91 0.87 -8.89 -15.78
C PHE A 91 2.20 -8.40 -16.34
N GLN A 92 2.97 -7.63 -15.56
CA GLN A 92 4.30 -7.17 -15.97
C GLN A 92 5.27 -8.33 -16.15
N HIS A 93 5.29 -9.31 -15.24
CA HIS A 93 6.09 -10.53 -15.43
C HIS A 93 5.79 -11.20 -16.77
N TRP A 94 4.51 -11.44 -17.07
CA TRP A 94 4.12 -12.01 -18.36
C TRP A 94 4.52 -11.12 -19.55
N LEU A 95 4.34 -9.80 -19.44
CA LEU A 95 4.68 -8.84 -20.48
C LEU A 95 6.16 -8.95 -20.88
N TYR A 96 7.06 -8.93 -19.89
CA TYR A 96 8.51 -8.96 -20.12
C TYR A 96 9.05 -10.37 -20.43
N GLU A 97 8.39 -11.43 -19.98
CA GLU A 97 8.71 -12.81 -20.34
C GLU A 97 8.22 -13.19 -21.75
N ASN A 98 7.27 -12.44 -22.32
CA ASN A 98 6.68 -12.70 -23.64
C ASN A 98 6.84 -11.50 -24.60
N PRO A 99 8.07 -11.06 -24.93
CA PRO A 99 8.32 -9.77 -25.59
C PRO A 99 7.79 -9.64 -27.03
N SER A 100 7.25 -10.72 -27.62
CA SER A 100 6.65 -10.73 -28.96
C SER A 100 5.12 -10.66 -28.95
N HIS A 101 4.51 -10.31 -27.82
CA HIS A 101 3.06 -10.23 -27.66
C HIS A 101 2.43 -9.13 -28.55
N THR A 102 1.16 -9.31 -28.91
CA THR A 102 0.35 -8.29 -29.59
C THR A 102 -0.29 -7.31 -28.59
N SER A 103 -1.09 -6.36 -29.10
CA SER A 103 -1.95 -5.50 -28.26
C SER A 103 -3.09 -6.31 -27.65
N GLU A 104 -3.66 -7.20 -28.46
CA GLU A 104 -4.79 -8.05 -28.11
C GLU A 104 -4.40 -9.04 -27.02
N GLU A 105 -3.25 -9.70 -27.15
CA GLU A 105 -2.74 -10.67 -26.16
C GLU A 105 -2.49 -10.02 -24.79
N ARG A 106 -2.09 -8.73 -24.75
CA ARG A 106 -1.96 -7.97 -23.49
C ARG A 106 -3.30 -7.81 -22.78
N ASN A 107 -4.32 -7.39 -23.52
CA ASN A 107 -5.67 -7.21 -22.97
C ASN A 107 -6.27 -8.56 -22.52
N GLU A 108 -6.08 -9.62 -23.31
CA GLU A 108 -6.50 -10.97 -22.98
C GLU A 108 -5.82 -11.48 -21.71
N LYS A 109 -4.50 -11.26 -21.58
CA LYS A 109 -3.75 -11.64 -20.38
C LYS A 109 -4.26 -10.89 -19.15
N TYR A 110 -4.45 -9.58 -19.26
CA TYR A 110 -4.90 -8.79 -18.13
C TYR A 110 -6.31 -9.20 -17.68
N LEU A 111 -7.23 -9.44 -18.63
CA LEU A 111 -8.56 -9.98 -18.33
C LEU A 111 -8.50 -11.37 -17.68
N GLN A 112 -7.60 -12.25 -18.12
CA GLN A 112 -7.38 -13.56 -17.51
C GLN A 112 -6.98 -13.42 -16.03
N LEU A 113 -6.03 -12.53 -15.72
CA LEU A 113 -5.57 -12.28 -14.35
C LEU A 113 -6.70 -11.68 -13.48
N GLN A 114 -7.45 -10.72 -14.02
CA GLN A 114 -8.62 -10.16 -13.34
C GLN A 114 -9.64 -11.24 -12.98
N LYS A 115 -9.98 -12.13 -13.92
CA LYS A 115 -10.88 -13.27 -13.68
C LYS A 115 -10.35 -14.27 -12.66
N HIS A 116 -9.03 -14.44 -12.58
CA HIS A 116 -8.41 -15.36 -11.62
C HIS A 116 -8.58 -14.90 -10.16
N TYR A 117 -8.46 -13.59 -9.92
CA TYR A 117 -8.60 -12.98 -8.60
C TYR A 117 -10.02 -12.47 -8.29
N GLN A 118 -10.94 -12.61 -9.26
CA GLN A 118 -12.31 -12.14 -9.13
C GLN A 118 -13.07 -12.90 -8.03
N SER A 119 -13.87 -12.15 -7.27
CA SER A 119 -14.81 -12.74 -6.32
C SER A 119 -15.92 -13.50 -7.03
N SER A 120 -16.31 -14.67 -6.50
CA SER A 120 -17.36 -15.52 -7.07
C SER A 120 -18.76 -14.90 -7.05
N VAL A 121 -18.96 -13.80 -6.32
CA VAL A 121 -20.25 -13.09 -6.22
C VAL A 121 -20.37 -11.89 -7.15
N ILE A 122 -19.29 -11.51 -7.85
CA ILE A 122 -19.31 -10.39 -8.79
C ILE A 122 -19.48 -10.94 -10.20
N HIS A 123 -20.49 -10.47 -10.93
CA HIS A 123 -20.72 -10.80 -12.33
C HIS A 123 -20.19 -9.68 -13.23
N ILE A 124 -19.33 -10.02 -14.19
CA ILE A 124 -18.67 -9.06 -15.09
C ILE A 124 -19.17 -9.14 -16.54
N ASP A 125 -20.26 -9.87 -16.76
CA ASP A 125 -20.82 -10.09 -18.09
C ASP A 125 -21.16 -8.73 -18.76
N GLY A 126 -20.60 -8.50 -19.94
CA GLY A 126 -20.76 -7.25 -20.70
C GLY A 126 -19.74 -6.15 -20.37
N TYR A 127 -18.86 -6.36 -19.38
CA TYR A 127 -17.81 -5.41 -18.98
C TYR A 127 -16.39 -5.87 -19.33
N GLU A 128 -16.24 -7.00 -20.02
CA GLU A 128 -14.95 -7.64 -20.27
C GLU A 128 -13.98 -6.72 -20.99
N ASN A 129 -14.44 -5.93 -21.95
CA ASN A 129 -13.59 -4.99 -22.70
C ASN A 129 -13.05 -3.87 -21.80
N TRP A 130 -13.86 -3.36 -20.87
CA TRP A 130 -13.44 -2.35 -19.90
C TRP A 130 -12.41 -2.91 -18.92
N ILE A 131 -12.63 -4.13 -18.44
CA ILE A 131 -11.70 -4.81 -17.53
C ILE A 131 -10.39 -5.15 -18.24
N ALA A 132 -10.45 -5.64 -19.47
CA ALA A 132 -9.27 -6.02 -20.25
C ALA A 132 -8.34 -4.83 -20.54
N THR A 133 -8.86 -3.61 -20.53
CA THR A 133 -8.11 -2.38 -20.82
C THR A 133 -7.81 -1.54 -19.58
N SER A 134 -8.24 -1.96 -18.38
CA SER A 134 -8.08 -1.16 -17.17
C SER A 134 -6.65 -1.12 -16.61
N TRP A 135 -5.70 -1.79 -17.27
CA TRP A 135 -4.26 -1.63 -17.01
C TRP A 135 -3.67 -0.35 -17.65
N LEU A 136 -4.28 0.15 -18.73
CA LEU A 136 -3.80 1.34 -19.44
C LEU A 136 -3.66 2.60 -18.57
N PRO A 137 -4.59 2.92 -17.65
CA PRO A 137 -4.43 4.09 -16.76
C PRO A 137 -3.39 3.88 -15.66
N VAL A 138 -2.83 2.68 -15.48
CA VAL A 138 -1.83 2.42 -14.43
C VAL A 138 -0.45 2.91 -14.91
N LEU A 139 -0.17 4.18 -14.62
CA LEU A 139 1.04 4.90 -15.04
C LEU A 139 2.35 4.13 -14.77
N HIS A 140 2.43 3.48 -13.61
CA HIS A 140 3.62 2.75 -13.16
C HIS A 140 4.07 1.65 -14.12
N ILE A 141 3.15 1.01 -14.87
CA ILE A 141 3.51 -0.01 -15.88
C ILE A 141 4.41 0.59 -16.97
N PHE A 142 4.22 1.87 -17.29
CA PHE A 142 4.93 2.57 -18.36
C PHE A 142 6.16 3.33 -17.87
N GLU A 143 6.10 3.93 -16.67
CA GLU A 143 7.17 4.81 -16.18
C GLU A 143 8.18 4.11 -15.28
N VAL A 144 7.75 3.14 -14.47
CA VAL A 144 8.58 2.48 -13.46
C VAL A 144 8.20 0.99 -13.36
N PRO A 145 8.62 0.18 -14.35
CA PRO A 145 8.24 -1.23 -14.40
C PRO A 145 8.60 -1.99 -13.12
N PHE A 146 7.75 -2.95 -12.73
CA PHE A 146 7.87 -3.77 -11.52
C PHE A 146 7.80 -3.02 -10.17
N TYR A 147 7.61 -1.70 -10.16
CA TYR A 147 7.42 -0.94 -8.91
C TYR A 147 6.13 -1.30 -8.15
N TYR A 148 5.11 -1.78 -8.86
CA TYR A 148 3.77 -1.88 -8.29
C TYR A 148 3.64 -2.94 -7.17
N ILE A 149 4.54 -3.94 -7.14
CA ILE A 149 4.57 -4.95 -6.08
C ILE A 149 5.04 -4.38 -4.74
N GLU A 150 5.84 -3.31 -4.78
CA GLU A 150 6.38 -2.64 -3.59
C GLU A 150 5.22 -2.09 -2.73
N TYR A 151 4.12 -1.65 -3.36
CA TYR A 151 2.91 -1.27 -2.62
C TYR A 151 2.36 -2.42 -1.76
N ALA A 152 2.39 -3.67 -2.24
CA ALA A 152 1.85 -4.80 -1.49
C ALA A 152 2.74 -5.17 -0.30
N ILE A 153 4.06 -5.19 -0.54
CA ILE A 153 5.06 -5.50 0.47
C ILE A 153 5.02 -4.41 1.56
N ALA A 154 5.01 -3.13 1.16
CA ALA A 154 4.89 -1.98 2.05
C ALA A 154 3.57 -1.96 2.82
N GLN A 155 2.43 -2.31 2.19
CA GLN A 155 1.13 -2.33 2.86
C GLN A 155 1.09 -3.36 3.98
N LEU A 156 1.70 -4.53 3.78
CA LEU A 156 1.82 -5.56 4.81
C LEU A 156 2.77 -5.13 5.94
N GLY A 157 3.87 -4.44 5.61
CA GLY A 157 4.73 -3.81 6.60
C GLY A 157 4.01 -2.73 7.43
N ALA A 158 3.24 -1.87 6.76
CA ALA A 158 2.48 -0.79 7.37
C ALA A 158 1.38 -1.31 8.31
N LEU A 159 0.72 -2.42 7.96
CA LEU A 159 -0.22 -3.09 8.87
C LEU A 159 0.46 -3.63 10.14
N GLN A 160 1.69 -4.16 10.04
CA GLN A 160 2.47 -4.55 11.21
C GLN A 160 2.82 -3.34 12.09
N MET A 161 3.23 -2.22 11.46
CA MET A 161 3.48 -0.96 12.16
C MET A 161 2.23 -0.46 12.87
N TYR A 162 1.08 -0.49 12.21
CA TYR A 162 -0.19 -0.06 12.79
C TYR A 162 -0.60 -0.94 13.97
N LYS A 163 -0.43 -2.27 13.86
CA LYS A 163 -0.64 -3.19 14.97
C LYS A 163 0.21 -2.81 16.19
N GLN A 164 1.50 -2.55 15.99
CA GLN A 164 2.39 -2.06 17.05
C GLN A 164 1.93 -0.71 17.62
N TYR A 165 1.48 0.21 16.77
CA TYR A 165 1.00 1.52 17.19
C TYR A 165 -0.28 1.46 18.03
N LYS A 166 -1.15 0.48 17.79
CA LYS A 166 -2.35 0.25 18.61
C LYS A 166 -2.02 -0.22 20.03
N GLU A 167 -0.89 -0.90 20.21
CA GLU A 167 -0.44 -1.39 21.51
C GLU A 167 0.41 -0.35 22.25
N GLU A 168 1.45 0.18 21.59
CA GLU A 168 2.43 1.09 22.19
C GLU A 168 2.78 2.25 21.23
N PRO A 169 1.91 3.28 21.11
CA PRO A 169 2.04 4.34 20.09
C PRO A 169 3.40 5.05 20.07
N LYS A 170 3.96 5.32 21.27
CA LYS A 170 5.25 6.01 21.39
C LYS A 170 6.39 5.16 20.84
N GLN A 171 6.42 3.87 21.21
CA GLN A 171 7.46 2.96 20.73
C GLN A 171 7.33 2.75 19.22
N ALA A 172 6.10 2.64 18.71
CA ALA A 172 5.86 2.49 17.27
C ALA A 172 6.38 3.68 16.45
N LEU A 173 6.15 4.91 16.93
CA LEU A 173 6.67 6.12 16.29
C LEU A 173 8.21 6.18 16.33
N GLU A 174 8.83 5.75 17.43
CA GLU A 174 10.29 5.71 17.51
C GLU A 174 10.89 4.64 16.61
N ASN A 175 10.26 3.47 16.51
CA ASN A 175 10.65 2.41 15.58
C ASN A 175 10.51 2.87 14.12
N TYR A 176 9.38 3.51 13.78
CA TYR A 176 9.13 4.11 12.47
C TYR A 176 10.26 5.08 12.09
N LYS A 177 10.55 6.07 12.95
CA LYS A 177 11.62 7.04 12.70
C LYS A 177 12.99 6.38 12.57
N LYS A 178 13.28 5.39 13.42
CA LYS A 178 14.54 4.66 13.40
C LYS A 178 14.72 3.95 12.07
N ALA A 179 13.73 3.20 11.61
CA ALA A 179 13.77 2.49 10.33
C ALA A 179 13.99 3.46 9.16
N LEU A 180 13.21 4.53 9.08
CA LEU A 180 13.32 5.52 8.00
C LEU A 180 14.65 6.29 8.03
N SER A 181 15.23 6.52 9.20
CA SER A 181 16.54 7.20 9.32
C SER A 181 17.70 6.43 8.68
N LEU A 182 17.50 5.14 8.40
CA LEU A 182 18.51 4.29 7.76
C LEU A 182 18.67 4.59 6.26
N GLY A 183 17.66 5.18 5.61
CA GLY A 183 17.65 5.36 4.15
C GLY A 183 17.97 4.03 3.44
N SER A 184 18.95 4.03 2.55
CA SER A 184 19.49 2.82 1.90
C SER A 184 20.83 2.36 2.46
N SER A 185 21.17 2.75 3.69
CA SER A 185 22.42 2.30 4.34
C SER A 185 22.36 0.87 4.85
N GLN A 186 21.19 0.25 4.87
CA GLN A 186 20.94 -1.11 5.36
C GLN A 186 20.08 -1.88 4.35
N SER A 187 20.09 -3.21 4.43
CA SER A 187 19.19 -4.05 3.65
C SER A 187 17.74 -3.88 4.10
N ILE A 188 16.79 -4.21 3.23
CA ILE A 188 15.36 -4.07 3.55
C ILE A 188 14.95 -4.86 4.79
N LYS A 189 15.56 -6.04 5.00
CA LYS A 189 15.30 -6.85 6.18
C LYS A 189 15.76 -6.14 7.46
N GLU A 190 16.93 -5.52 7.44
CA GLU A 190 17.45 -4.74 8.56
C GLU A 190 16.61 -3.49 8.84
N VAL A 191 16.05 -2.87 7.80
CA VAL A 191 15.10 -1.75 7.95
C VAL A 191 13.81 -2.21 8.65
N TYR A 192 13.24 -3.35 8.23
CA TYR A 192 12.05 -3.94 8.87
C TYR A 192 12.34 -4.36 10.32
N ASP A 193 13.49 -4.99 10.57
CA ASP A 193 13.93 -5.35 11.93
C ASP A 193 14.07 -4.09 12.81
N ALA A 194 14.59 -2.98 12.26
CA ALA A 194 14.69 -1.70 12.97
C ALA A 194 13.33 -1.05 13.26
N ALA A 195 12.33 -1.28 12.40
CA ALA A 195 10.93 -0.93 12.61
C ALA A 195 10.22 -1.86 13.62
N GLY A 196 10.88 -2.95 14.06
CA GLY A 196 10.28 -3.93 14.97
C GLY A 196 9.17 -4.74 14.30
N ILE A 197 9.24 -4.91 12.97
CA ILE A 197 8.31 -5.69 12.15
C ILE A 197 9.09 -6.77 11.40
N ARG A 198 8.39 -7.74 10.80
CA ARG A 198 9.01 -8.86 10.09
C ARG A 198 8.90 -8.66 8.59
N PHE A 199 10.01 -8.84 7.88
CA PHE A 199 10.02 -9.00 6.43
C PHE A 199 9.60 -10.44 6.07
N ASP A 200 8.31 -10.75 6.23
CA ASP A 200 7.72 -12.07 6.04
C ASP A 200 6.38 -11.99 5.32
N PHE A 201 6.28 -12.69 4.18
CA PHE A 201 5.08 -12.76 3.34
C PHE A 201 4.46 -14.17 3.34
N SER A 202 4.77 -14.97 4.37
CA SER A 202 4.14 -16.25 4.57
C SER A 202 2.62 -16.11 4.70
N GLY A 203 1.90 -17.15 4.27
CA GLY A 203 0.43 -17.18 4.43
C GLY A 203 -0.01 -17.06 5.89
N GLU A 204 0.84 -17.45 6.85
CA GLU A 204 0.59 -17.28 8.28
C GLU A 204 0.62 -15.80 8.68
N THR A 205 1.67 -15.06 8.32
CA THR A 205 1.77 -13.61 8.60
C THR A 205 0.67 -12.84 7.88
N ILE A 206 0.37 -13.15 6.61
CA ILE A 206 -0.74 -12.49 5.90
C ILE A 206 -2.07 -12.76 6.60
N LYS A 207 -2.35 -14.00 7.00
CA LYS A 207 -3.57 -14.33 7.74
C LYS A 207 -3.66 -13.60 9.08
N GLU A 208 -2.56 -13.50 9.82
CA GLU A 208 -2.48 -12.74 11.07
C GLU A 208 -2.89 -11.27 10.85
N LEU A 209 -2.38 -10.64 9.79
CA LEU A 209 -2.68 -9.25 9.46
C LEU A 209 -4.12 -9.06 9.00
N MET A 210 -4.66 -9.98 8.19
CA MET A 210 -6.07 -9.92 7.75
C MET A 210 -7.04 -10.05 8.93
N LEU A 211 -6.77 -10.96 9.87
CA LEU A 211 -7.57 -11.10 11.10
C LEU A 211 -7.49 -9.83 11.97
N PHE A 212 -6.34 -9.16 11.99
CA PHE A 212 -6.19 -7.88 12.68
C PHE A 212 -7.03 -6.78 12.01
N VAL A 213 -7.01 -6.67 10.67
CA VAL A 213 -7.85 -5.70 9.94
C VAL A 213 -9.34 -6.00 10.13
N GLU A 214 -9.74 -7.27 10.08
CA GLU A 214 -11.13 -7.70 10.35
C GLU A 214 -11.60 -7.21 11.73
N LYS A 215 -10.76 -7.41 12.77
CA LYS A 215 -11.06 -6.91 14.12
C LYS A 215 -11.20 -5.39 14.18
N GLU A 216 -10.34 -4.65 13.47
CA GLU A 216 -10.44 -3.17 13.43
C GLU A 216 -11.73 -2.72 12.72
N LEU A 217 -12.14 -3.41 11.67
CA LEU A 217 -13.43 -3.19 10.99
C LEU A 217 -14.61 -3.47 11.92
N GLU A 218 -14.63 -4.61 12.62
CA GLU A 218 -15.68 -4.96 13.58
C GLU A 218 -15.82 -3.90 14.68
N LEU A 219 -14.70 -3.41 15.22
CA LEU A 219 -14.70 -2.35 16.23
C LEU A 219 -15.30 -1.05 15.69
N LEU A 220 -14.99 -0.67 14.44
CA LEU A 220 -15.57 0.49 13.80
C LEU A 220 -17.08 0.30 13.57
N GLU A 221 -17.52 -0.88 13.13
CA GLU A 221 -18.92 -1.16 12.84
C GLU A 221 -19.80 -1.15 14.09
N GLN A 222 -19.25 -1.53 15.26
CA GLN A 222 -19.95 -1.51 16.55
C GLN A 222 -20.13 -0.11 17.17
N LEU A 223 -19.32 0.88 16.77
CA LEU A 223 -19.34 2.27 17.28
C LEU A 223 -20.46 3.13 16.68
#